data_AF-A0A0Q8RSD0-F1
#
_entry.id   AF-A0A0Q8RSD0-F1
#
_cell.length_a   1.000
_cell.length_b   1.000
_cell.length_c   1.000
_cell.angle_alpha   90.00
_cell.angle_beta   90.00
_cell.angle_gamma   90.00
#
_symmetry.space_group_name_H-M   'P 1'
#
loop_
_entity.id
_entity.type
_entity.pdbx_description
1 polymer ?
#
loop_
_entity_poly.entity_id
_entity_poly.type
_entity_poly.pdbx_seq_one_letter_code
_entity_poly.pdbx_strand_id
1 'polypeptide(L)'
;MDENGMTDMELEALSGKATGRLLMADIFDEVAFKNLYSYICALAEKLKTENMLPKQFLAVVLNATNAIRSRAEYLPEVKKCIALADDFDMVLALVAVGEAPSDRQPGMPRVI
;
A
#
# COMPACT_ATOMS: atom_id res chain seq x y z
N MET A 1 0.47 6.95 29.52
CA MET A 1 0.11 5.69 28.82
C MET A 1 -1.06 6.06 27.96
N ASP A 2 -0.80 6.50 26.74
CA ASP A 2 -1.85 6.94 25.83
C ASP A 2 -2.22 5.78 24.92
N GLU A 3 -3.06 4.89 25.47
CA GLU A 3 -3.78 3.85 24.72
C GLU A 3 -4.93 4.50 23.94
N ASN A 4 -4.60 5.32 22.94
CA ASN A 4 -5.58 5.72 21.95
C ASN A 4 -4.95 5.69 20.56
N GLY A 5 -4.99 4.51 19.95
CA GLY A 5 -4.65 4.28 18.55
C GLY A 5 -5.60 5.07 17.66
N MET A 6 -5.26 6.33 17.42
CA MET A 6 -5.99 7.20 16.50
C MET A 6 -5.86 6.61 15.10
N THR A 7 -6.97 6.08 14.59
CA THR A 7 -7.06 5.54 13.23
C THR A 7 -6.75 6.65 12.26
N ASP A 8 -5.86 6.40 11.32
CA ASP A 8 -5.55 7.32 10.23
C ASP A 8 -6.77 7.37 9.29
N MET A 9 -7.60 8.38 9.50
CA MET A 9 -8.85 8.58 8.75
C MET A 9 -8.61 8.85 7.26
N GLU A 10 -7.45 9.44 6.91
CA GLU A 10 -7.11 9.71 5.53
C GLU A 10 -6.71 8.41 4.82
N LEU A 11 -5.88 7.59 5.47
CA LEU A 11 -5.54 6.25 4.99
C LEU A 11 -6.79 5.38 4.79
N GLU A 12 -7.73 5.42 5.75
CA GLU A 12 -9.01 4.70 5.64
C GLU A 12 -9.84 5.19 4.45
N ALA A 13 -9.99 6.51 4.28
CA ALA A 13 -10.74 7.10 3.18
C ALA A 13 -10.14 6.77 1.81
N LEU A 14 -8.80 6.80 1.68
CA LEU A 14 -8.09 6.41 0.46
C LEU A 14 -8.26 4.91 0.18
N SER A 15 -8.10 4.08 1.21
CA SER A 15 -8.31 2.62 1.11
C SER A 15 -9.72 2.28 0.64
N GLY A 16 -10.75 2.94 1.18
CA GLY A 16 -12.14 2.74 0.76
C GLY A 16 -12.40 3.13 -0.69
N LYS A 17 -11.83 4.24 -1.17
CA LYS A 17 -11.96 4.69 -2.57
C LYS A 17 -11.26 3.77 -3.56
N ALA A 18 -10.11 3.20 -3.19
CA ALA A 18 -9.33 2.31 -4.05
C ALA A 18 -9.79 0.85 -3.89
N THR A 19 -9.46 0.24 -2.75
CA THR A 19 -9.65 -1.20 -2.52
C THR A 19 -11.11 -1.57 -2.27
N GLY A 20 -11.83 -0.76 -1.48
CA GLY A 20 -13.23 -1.03 -1.13
C GLY A 20 -14.13 -1.08 -2.36
N ARG A 21 -14.02 -0.09 -3.25
CA ARG A 21 -14.77 -0.04 -4.52
C ARG A 21 -14.44 -1.20 -5.44
N LEU A 22 -13.15 -1.54 -5.59
CA LEU A 22 -12.74 -2.66 -6.41
C LEU A 22 -13.30 -3.99 -5.88
N LEU A 23 -13.19 -4.24 -4.58
CA LEU A 23 -13.61 -5.51 -3.99
C LEU A 23 -15.13 -5.68 -3.94
N MET A 24 -15.88 -4.61 -3.71
CA MET A 24 -17.34 -4.65 -3.54
C MET A 24 -18.12 -4.56 -4.86
N ALA A 25 -17.57 -3.88 -5.86
CA ALA A 25 -18.31 -3.53 -7.07
C ALA A 25 -17.53 -3.77 -8.37
N ASP A 26 -16.33 -4.35 -8.32
CA ASP A 26 -15.43 -4.52 -9.47
C ASP A 26 -15.13 -3.19 -10.20
N ILE A 27 -15.26 -2.06 -9.50
CA ILE A 27 -14.97 -0.73 -10.05
C ILE A 27 -13.50 -0.42 -9.79
N PHE A 28 -12.70 -0.45 -10.85
CA PHE A 28 -11.29 -0.08 -10.81
C PHE A 28 -11.10 1.41 -11.10
N ASP A 29 -10.41 2.10 -10.18
CA ASP A 29 -9.99 3.50 -10.32
C ASP A 29 -8.47 3.58 -10.10
N GLU A 30 -7.72 3.62 -11.20
CA GLU A 30 -6.26 3.69 -11.18
C GLU A 30 -5.74 4.91 -10.41
N VAL A 31 -6.42 6.05 -10.50
CA VAL A 31 -6.03 7.29 -9.81
C VAL A 31 -6.21 7.12 -8.32
N ALA A 32 -7.31 6.50 -7.86
CA ALA A 32 -7.51 6.19 -6.45
C ALA A 32 -6.40 5.29 -5.89
N PHE A 33 -6.00 4.25 -6.64
CA PHE A 33 -4.90 3.37 -6.24
C PHE A 33 -3.54 4.10 -6.21
N LYS A 34 -3.24 4.96 -7.18
CA LYS A 34 -2.02 5.78 -7.19
C LYS A 34 -1.97 6.79 -6.03
N ASN A 35 -3.11 7.37 -5.67
CA ASN A 35 -3.22 8.27 -4.52
C ASN A 35 -2.99 7.50 -3.21
N LEU A 36 -3.60 6.32 -3.07
CA LEU A 36 -3.36 5.43 -1.94
C LEU A 36 -1.88 5.03 -1.83
N TYR A 37 -1.26 4.62 -2.94
CA TYR A 37 0.15 4.27 -2.99
C TYR A 37 1.06 5.42 -2.59
N SER A 38 0.83 6.62 -3.15
CA SER A 38 1.59 7.83 -2.81
C SER A 38 1.51 8.16 -1.32
N TYR A 39 0.32 8.02 -0.73
CA TYR A 39 0.13 8.24 0.71
C TYR A 39 0.88 7.21 1.56
N ILE A 40 0.82 5.93 1.17
CA ILE A 40 1.56 4.85 1.83
C ILE A 40 3.06 5.07 1.76
N CYS A 41 3.60 5.53 0.63
CA CYS A 41 5.02 5.90 0.53
C CYS A 41 5.38 7.04 1.49
N ALA A 42 4.54 8.07 1.58
CA ALA A 42 4.77 9.18 2.52
C ALA A 42 4.67 8.74 3.99
N LEU A 43 3.80 7.78 4.30
CA LEU A 43 3.74 7.17 5.63
C LEU A 43 4.97 6.30 5.90
N ALA A 44 5.43 5.50 4.94
CA ALA A 44 6.63 4.67 5.07
C ALA A 44 7.85 5.51 5.47
N GLU A 45 8.02 6.71 4.91
CA GLU A 45 9.09 7.63 5.30
C GLU A 45 9.04 8.01 6.79
N LYS A 46 7.84 8.24 7.33
CA LYS A 46 7.64 8.57 8.75
C LYS A 46 7.88 7.36 9.64
N LEU A 47 7.53 6.16 9.16
CA LEU A 47 7.63 4.92 9.93
C LEU A 47 9.09 4.47 10.15
N LYS A 48 10.06 5.02 9.40
CA LYS A 48 11.50 4.72 9.60
C LYS A 48 12.00 5.03 11.01
N THR A 49 11.44 6.04 11.65
CA THR A 49 11.83 6.46 13.00
C THR A 49 10.99 5.82 14.09
N GLU A 50 9.98 5.03 13.72
CA GLU A 50 9.05 4.41 14.66
C GLU A 50 9.50 2.99 15.01
N ASN A 51 9.35 2.60 16.28
CA ASN A 51 9.69 1.25 16.73
C ASN A 51 8.60 0.21 16.42
N MET A 52 7.42 0.65 15.96
CA MET A 52 6.28 -0.21 15.69
C MET A 52 5.51 0.25 14.46
N LEU A 53 5.08 -0.72 13.66
CA LEU A 53 4.24 -0.46 12.48
C LEU A 53 2.75 -0.48 12.86
N PRO A 54 1.97 0.55 12.49
CA PRO A 54 0.52 0.55 12.71
C PRO A 54 -0.15 -0.64 12.00
N LYS A 55 -1.00 -1.38 12.70
CA LYS A 55 -1.76 -2.50 12.12
C LYS A 55 -2.62 -2.07 10.94
N GLN A 56 -3.18 -0.85 10.99
CA GLN A 56 -3.96 -0.28 9.90
C GLN A 56 -3.12 -0.14 8.62
N PHE A 57 -1.88 0.35 8.72
CA PHE A 57 -0.97 0.45 7.59
C PHE A 57 -0.74 -0.93 6.94
N LEU A 58 -0.38 -1.94 7.75
CA LEU A 58 -0.16 -3.30 7.28
C LEU A 58 -1.40 -3.87 6.58
N ALA A 59 -2.58 -3.71 7.20
CA ALA A 59 -3.83 -4.19 6.64
C ALA A 59 -4.16 -3.53 5.29
N VAL A 60 -3.97 -2.21 5.17
CA VAL A 60 -4.27 -1.48 3.93
C VAL A 60 -3.33 -1.89 2.80
N VAL A 61 -2.03 -2.03 3.07
CA VAL A 61 -1.06 -2.49 2.06
C VAL A 61 -1.41 -3.90 1.57
N LEU A 62 -1.62 -4.84 2.49
CA LEU A 62 -1.98 -6.22 2.16
C LEU A 62 -3.31 -6.31 1.39
N ASN A 63 -4.32 -5.53 1.79
CA ASN A 63 -5.61 -5.49 1.11
C ASN A 63 -5.49 -4.91 -0.30
N ALA A 64 -4.68 -3.88 -0.52
CA ALA A 64 -4.46 -3.31 -1.84
C ALA A 64 -3.79 -4.31 -2.79
N THR A 65 -2.71 -4.96 -2.34
CA THR A 65 -2.04 -6.02 -3.09
C THR A 65 -3.01 -7.14 -3.45
N ASN A 66 -3.73 -7.68 -2.46
CA ASN A 66 -4.65 -8.81 -2.66
C ASN A 66 -5.83 -8.44 -3.56
N ALA A 67 -6.37 -7.21 -3.44
CA ALA A 67 -7.46 -6.73 -4.29
C ALA A 67 -7.03 -6.67 -5.76
N ILE A 68 -5.86 -6.10 -6.06
CA ILE A 68 -5.35 -6.04 -7.43
C ILE A 68 -5.11 -7.46 -7.97
N ARG A 69 -4.39 -8.31 -7.23
CA ARG A 69 -4.03 -9.66 -7.69
C ARG A 69 -5.24 -10.54 -7.93
N SER A 70 -6.19 -10.55 -6.99
CA SER A 70 -7.41 -11.35 -7.12
C SER A 70 -8.28 -10.87 -8.28
N ARG A 71 -8.34 -9.57 -8.57
CA ARG A 71 -9.23 -9.00 -9.60
C ARG A 71 -8.60 -8.96 -10.99
N ALA A 72 -7.27 -8.92 -11.07
CA ALA A 72 -6.51 -8.98 -12.33
C ALA A 72 -6.75 -10.26 -13.15
N GLU A 73 -7.23 -11.34 -12.52
CA GLU A 73 -7.54 -12.59 -13.22
C GLU A 73 -8.70 -12.42 -14.22
N TYR A 74 -9.70 -11.60 -13.87
CA TYR A 74 -10.94 -11.44 -14.65
C TYR A 74 -11.23 -10.00 -15.09
N LEU A 75 -10.57 -8.98 -14.54
CA LEU A 75 -10.70 -7.58 -14.97
C LEU A 75 -9.45 -7.13 -15.77
N PRO A 76 -9.54 -6.99 -17.10
CA PRO A 76 -8.40 -6.62 -17.95
C PRO A 76 -7.75 -5.28 -17.56
N GLU A 77 -8.54 -4.30 -17.11
CA GLU A 77 -8.07 -3.00 -16.63
C GLU A 77 -7.21 -3.12 -15.37
N VAL A 78 -7.59 -3.99 -14.43
CA VAL A 78 -6.79 -4.26 -13.23
C VAL A 78 -5.51 -5.02 -13.61
N LYS A 79 -5.60 -5.95 -14.56
CA LYS A 79 -4.44 -6.72 -15.05
C LYS A 79 -3.33 -5.84 -15.61
N LYS A 80 -3.68 -4.74 -16.29
CA LYS A 80 -2.70 -3.75 -16.80
C LYS A 80 -1.94 -3.06 -15.67
N CYS A 81 -2.50 -3.02 -14.47
CA CYS A 81 -1.92 -2.40 -13.28
C CYS A 81 -1.36 -3.42 -12.28
N ILE A 82 -1.12 -4.67 -12.69
CA ILE A 82 -0.61 -5.71 -11.79
C ILE A 82 0.72 -5.33 -11.12
N ALA A 83 1.57 -4.58 -11.83
CA ALA A 83 2.83 -4.07 -11.30
C ALA A 83 2.64 -3.18 -10.05
N LEU A 84 1.48 -2.51 -9.91
CA LEU A 84 1.18 -1.71 -8.73
C LEU A 84 1.01 -2.57 -7.47
N ALA A 85 0.57 -3.84 -7.60
CA ALA A 85 0.57 -4.77 -6.48
C ALA A 85 1.99 -5.12 -6.02
N ASP A 86 2.93 -5.23 -6.96
CA ASP A 86 4.33 -5.48 -6.65
C ASP A 86 4.98 -4.25 -5.99
N ASP A 87 4.56 -3.04 -6.38
CA ASP A 87 4.96 -1.80 -5.73
C ASP A 87 4.46 -1.73 -4.26
N PHE A 88 3.23 -2.14 -3.98
CA PHE A 88 2.73 -2.23 -2.58
C PHE A 88 3.54 -3.23 -1.75
N ASP A 89 3.83 -4.41 -2.30
CA ASP A 89 4.66 -5.41 -1.62
C ASP A 89 6.08 -4.92 -1.39
N MET A 90 6.66 -4.20 -2.35
CA MET A 90 7.95 -3.56 -2.20
C MET A 90 7.94 -2.60 -1.01
N VAL A 91 6.95 -1.73 -0.88
CA VAL A 91 6.86 -0.81 0.28
C VAL A 91 6.80 -1.59 1.59
N LEU A 92 6.01 -2.67 1.65
CA LEU A 92 5.93 -3.50 2.85
C LEU A 92 7.29 -4.11 3.21
N ALA A 93 8.02 -4.64 2.23
CA ALA A 93 9.34 -5.21 2.43
C ALA A 93 10.35 -4.16 2.93
N LEU A 94 10.32 -2.94 2.37
CA LEU A 94 11.17 -1.83 2.82
C LEU A 94 10.89 -1.45 4.27
N VAL A 95 9.62 -1.24 4.60
CA VAL A 95 9.22 -0.82 5.95
C VAL A 95 9.54 -1.92 6.97
N ALA A 96 9.46 -3.20 6.60
CA ALA A 96 9.84 -4.32 7.47
C ALA A 96 11.32 -4.32 7.86
N VAL A 97 12.20 -3.71 7.06
CA VAL A 97 13.64 -3.58 7.36
C VAL A 97 14.04 -2.17 7.82
N GLY A 98 13.06 -1.31 8.13
CA GLY A 98 13.31 0.05 8.60
C GLY A 98 13.68 1.04 7.50
N GLU A 99 13.30 0.76 6.26
CA GLU A 99 13.57 1.62 5.09
C GLU A 99 12.27 2.11 4.44
N ALA A 100 12.41 3.08 3.53
CA ALA A 100 11.31 3.62 2.75
C ALA A 100 11.68 3.73 1.26
N PRO A 101 10.70 3.98 0.38
CA PRO A 101 10.95 4.03 -1.07
C PRO A 101 12.03 5.02 -1.49
N SER A 102 12.22 6.14 -0.77
CA SER A 102 13.27 7.12 -1.09
C SER A 102 14.69 6.63 -0.80
N ASP A 103 14.86 5.63 0.07
CA ASP A 103 16.17 5.05 0.39
C ASP A 103 16.66 4.12 -0.73
N ARG A 104 15.80 3.83 -1.73
CA ARG A 104 16.15 3.00 -2.87
C ARG A 104 17.12 3.73 -3.80
N GLN A 105 18.35 3.22 -3.89
CA GLN A 105 19.29 3.63 -4.94
C GLN A 105 19.03 2.86 -6.24
N PRO A 106 18.77 3.54 -7.37
CA PRO A 106 18.58 2.87 -8.66
C PRO A 106 19.82 2.04 -9.05
N GLY A 107 19.61 0.78 -9.47
CA GLY A 107 20.67 -0.09 -9.98
C GLY A 107 21.43 -0.90 -8.93
N MET A 108 21.13 -0.75 -7.63
CA MET A 108 21.75 -1.58 -6.59
C MET A 108 20.86 -2.82 -6.29
N PRO A 109 21.34 -4.06 -6.55
CA PRO A 109 20.60 -5.27 -6.21
C PRO A 109 20.46 -5.40 -4.69
N ARG A 110 19.35 -5.98 -4.23
CA ARG A 110 19.18 -6.39 -2.84
C ARG A 110 19.22 -7.90 -2.73
N VAL A 111 19.92 -8.38 -1.71
CA VAL A 111 19.73 -9.74 -1.20
C VAL A 111 18.45 -9.69 -0.38
N ILE A 112 17.39 -10.32 -0.89
CA ILE A 112 16.10 -10.50 -0.21
C ILE A 112 16.11 -11.88 0.44
#